data_AF-A0A060C0N7-F1
#
_entry.id   AF-A0A060C0N7-F1
#
_cell.length_a   1.000
_cell.length_b   1.000
_cell.length_c   1.000
_cell.angle_alpha   90.00
_cell.angle_beta   90.00
_cell.angle_gamma   90.00
#
_symmetry.space_group_name_H-M   'P 1'
#
loop_
_entity.id
_entity.type
_entity.pdbx_description
1 polymer ?
#
loop_
_entity_poly.entity_id
_entity_poly.type
_entity_poly.pdbx_seq_one_letter_code
_entity_poly.pdbx_strand_id
1 'polypeptide(L)'
;MQAFMDKLERHYGQRPIIYTAPDFYADNLKGHFKDYPFWLRSVAAHPSKRYPGRNWTFWQYSGSGLSKGVTGQIDLNVFAGSEADWHKWIGRNVRGAAVARN
;
A
#
# COMPACT_ATOMS: atom_id res chain seq x y z
N MET A 1 -16.73 0.19 1.16
CA MET A 1 -15.31 -0.20 1.28
C MET A 1 -15.13 -1.53 2.03
N GLN A 2 -15.58 -1.67 3.29
CA GLN A 2 -15.37 -2.91 4.08
C GLN A 2 -15.86 -4.18 3.38
N ALA A 3 -17.13 -4.21 2.92
CA ALA A 3 -17.69 -5.37 2.22
C ALA A 3 -16.90 -5.78 0.96
N PHE A 4 -16.22 -4.84 0.29
CA PHE A 4 -15.36 -5.14 -0.84
C PHE A 4 -14.04 -5.76 -0.37
N MET A 5 -13.42 -5.20 0.67
CA MET A 5 -12.19 -5.75 1.26
C MET A 5 -12.39 -7.17 1.78
N ASP A 6 -13.52 -7.44 2.44
CA ASP A 6 -13.81 -8.78 2.95
C ASP A 6 -13.98 -9.80 1.82
N LYS A 7 -14.58 -9.39 0.69
CA LYS A 7 -14.71 -10.25 -0.49
C LYS A 7 -13.34 -10.56 -1.11
N LEU A 8 -12.47 -9.56 -1.24
CA LEU A 8 -11.11 -9.76 -1.74
C LEU A 8 -10.29 -10.66 -0.82
N GLU A 9 -10.33 -10.42 0.50
CA GLU A 9 -9.58 -11.20 1.48
C GLU A 9 -10.03 -12.67 1.48
N ARG A 10 -11.35 -12.92 1.39
CA ARG A 10 -11.89 -14.29 1.24
C ARG A 10 -11.49 -14.96 -0.07
N HIS A 11 -11.51 -14.23 -1.18
CA HIS A 11 -11.23 -14.82 -2.49
C HIS A 11 -9.75 -15.11 -2.71
N TYR A 12 -8.88 -14.17 -2.31
CA TYR A 12 -7.44 -14.27 -2.54
C TYR A 12 -6.67 -14.84 -1.35
N GLY A 13 -7.30 -15.00 -0.17
CA GLY A 13 -6.64 -15.47 1.04
C GLY A 13 -5.57 -14.49 1.57
N GLN A 14 -5.61 -13.24 1.15
CA GLN A 14 -4.64 -12.20 1.49
C GLN A 14 -5.37 -10.90 1.82
N ARG A 15 -4.91 -10.22 2.87
CA ARG A 15 -5.43 -8.91 3.22
C ARG A 15 -5.08 -7.88 2.13
N PRO A 16 -6.07 -7.18 1.56
CA PRO A 16 -5.82 -6.15 0.54
C PRO A 16 -4.94 -4.99 1.04
N ILE A 17 -4.14 -4.43 0.13
CA ILE A 17 -3.47 -3.14 0.33
C ILE A 17 -4.39 -2.03 -0.17
N ILE A 18 -4.56 -0.98 0.62
CA ILE A 18 -5.40 0.17 0.26
C ILE A 18 -4.51 1.27 -0.33
N TYR A 19 -4.64 1.50 -1.63
CA TYR A 19 -4.08 2.67 -2.28
C TYR A 19 -5.01 3.88 -2.14
N THR A 20 -4.46 5.07 -1.86
CA THR A 20 -5.27 6.29 -1.78
C THR A 20 -4.48 7.58 -1.98
N ALA A 21 -5.16 8.61 -2.49
CA ALA A 21 -4.67 9.97 -2.57
C ALA A 21 -5.12 10.80 -1.33
N PRO A 22 -4.49 11.96 -1.06
CA PRO A 22 -4.70 12.64 0.21
C PRO A 22 -6.14 13.08 0.48
N ASP A 23 -6.82 13.63 -0.53
CA ASP A 23 -8.14 14.22 -0.34
C ASP A 23 -9.17 13.12 -0.07
N PHE A 24 -9.13 12.03 -0.87
CA PHE A 24 -9.98 10.87 -0.63
C PHE A 24 -9.72 10.25 0.76
N TYR A 25 -8.47 10.15 1.19
CA TYR A 25 -8.15 9.64 2.52
C TYR A 25 -8.74 10.53 3.62
N ALA A 26 -8.58 11.85 3.50
CA ALA A 26 -9.08 12.80 4.48
C ALA A 26 -10.60 12.70 4.64
N ASP A 27 -11.30 12.58 3.51
CA ASP A 27 -12.76 12.59 3.46
C ASP A 27 -13.37 11.23 3.85
N ASN A 28 -12.68 10.11 3.59
CA ASN A 28 -13.31 8.78 3.66
C ASN A 28 -12.59 7.74 4.52
N LEU A 29 -11.28 7.88 4.76
CA LEU A 29 -10.47 6.81 5.35
C LEU A 29 -9.75 7.20 6.65
N LYS A 30 -9.75 8.49 7.01
CA LYS A 30 -9.14 8.96 8.26
C LYS A 30 -9.80 8.28 9.45
N GLY A 31 -8.99 7.60 10.27
CA GLY A 31 -9.48 6.84 11.44
C GLY A 31 -10.00 5.43 11.13
N HIS A 32 -10.20 5.06 9.86
CA HIS A 32 -10.67 3.75 9.45
C HIS A 32 -9.54 2.84 8.96
N PHE A 33 -9.84 1.54 8.78
CA PHE A 33 -8.94 0.53 8.21
C PHE A 33 -7.54 0.50 8.85
N LYS A 34 -7.44 0.69 10.17
CA LYS A 34 -6.15 0.79 10.88
C LYS A 34 -5.30 -0.48 10.76
N ASP A 35 -5.94 -1.63 10.56
CA ASP A 35 -5.27 -2.93 10.44
C ASP A 35 -4.99 -3.35 8.98
N TYR A 36 -5.21 -2.45 8.02
CA TYR A 36 -4.90 -2.68 6.61
C TYR A 36 -3.58 -1.99 6.24
N PRO A 37 -2.73 -2.63 5.41
CA PRO A 37 -1.57 -1.97 4.83
C PRO A 37 -2.02 -0.87 3.86
N PHE A 38 -1.39 0.30 3.94
CA PHE A 38 -1.69 1.43 3.07
C PHE A 38 -0.56 1.65 2.05
N TRP A 39 -0.96 1.95 0.81
CA TRP A 39 -0.11 2.51 -0.23
C TRP A 39 -0.51 3.96 -0.47
N LEU A 40 0.23 4.89 0.13
CA LEU A 40 -0.15 6.31 0.12
C LEU A 40 0.48 7.04 -1.06
N ARG A 41 -0.32 7.80 -1.80
CA ARG A 41 0.21 8.76 -2.78
C ARG A 41 0.55 10.09 -2.12
N SER A 42 1.81 10.48 -2.16
CA SER A 42 2.24 11.81 -1.71
C SER A 42 3.42 12.30 -2.53
N VAL A 43 3.15 13.04 -3.60
CA VAL A 43 4.19 13.47 -4.54
C VAL A 43 4.82 14.83 -4.18
N ALA A 44 4.17 15.59 -3.29
CA ALA A 44 4.61 16.93 -2.90
C ALA A 44 5.24 16.98 -1.49
N ALA A 45 5.08 15.93 -0.68
CA ALA A 45 5.60 15.88 0.69
C ALA A 45 5.74 14.43 1.18
N HIS A 46 6.51 14.23 2.24
CA HIS A 46 6.58 12.94 2.92
C HIS A 46 5.21 12.54 3.51
N PRO A 47 4.82 11.24 3.50
CA PRO A 47 3.51 10.81 3.99
C PRO A 47 3.21 11.19 5.43
N SER A 48 4.22 11.28 6.32
CA SER A 48 4.01 11.72 7.71
C SER A 48 3.45 13.14 7.82
N LYS A 49 3.70 14.01 6.83
CA LYS A 49 3.14 15.37 6.77
C LYS A 49 1.73 15.37 6.19
N ARG A 50 1.49 14.56 5.14
CA ARG A 50 0.20 14.56 4.43
C ARG A 50 -0.85 13.66 5.10
N TYR A 51 -0.42 12.66 5.86
CA TYR A 51 -1.24 11.65 6.54
C TYR A 51 -0.78 11.48 8.00
N PRO A 52 -0.93 12.52 8.84
CA PRO A 52 -0.45 12.47 10.23
C PRO A 52 -1.08 11.31 11.00
N GLY A 53 -0.24 10.53 11.69
CA GLY A 53 -0.65 9.37 12.48
C GLY A 53 -1.06 8.14 11.66
N ARG A 54 -0.81 8.12 10.35
CA ARG A 54 -1.06 6.94 9.51
C ARG A 54 0.23 6.22 9.13
N ASN A 55 0.30 4.95 9.53
CA ASN A 55 1.32 4.03 9.03
C ASN A 55 1.06 3.72 7.55
N TRP A 56 2.13 3.57 6.78
CA TRP A 56 2.10 3.19 5.37
C TRP A 56 3.10 2.08 5.11
N THR A 57 2.77 1.20 4.16
CA THR A 57 3.63 0.10 3.70
C THR A 57 4.31 0.48 2.40
N PHE A 58 3.61 1.21 1.53
CA PHE A 58 4.16 1.73 0.29
C PHE A 58 3.86 3.22 0.16
N TRP A 59 4.78 3.95 -0.45
CA TRP A 59 4.63 5.36 -0.75
C TRP A 59 4.89 5.60 -2.22
N GLN A 60 3.87 6.09 -2.94
CA GLN A 60 4.05 6.67 -4.26
C GLN A 60 4.54 8.10 -4.12
N TYR A 61 5.84 8.31 -4.38
CA TYR A 61 6.52 9.59 -4.18
C TYR A 61 6.67 10.40 -5.46
N SER A 62 6.42 9.79 -6.62
CA SER A 62 6.37 10.48 -7.91
C SER A 62 5.31 9.86 -8.80
N GLY A 63 4.63 10.69 -9.59
CA GLY A 63 3.79 10.26 -10.71
C GLY A 63 4.37 10.64 -12.08
N SER A 64 5.62 11.12 -12.09
CA SER A 64 6.30 11.62 -13.29
C SER A 64 7.77 11.19 -13.30
N GLY A 65 8.06 10.03 -12.70
CA GLY A 65 9.40 9.49 -12.64
C GLY A 65 9.89 9.04 -14.01
N LEU A 66 11.22 9.01 -14.15
CA LEU A 66 11.92 8.45 -15.29
C LEU A 66 12.82 7.34 -14.77
N SER A 67 12.77 6.16 -15.40
CA SER A 67 13.63 5.03 -15.05
C SER A 67 14.27 4.46 -16.30
N LYS A 68 15.54 4.04 -16.17
CA LYS A 68 16.28 3.40 -17.25
C LYS A 68 15.53 2.14 -17.69
N GLY A 69 15.19 2.07 -18.98
CA GLY A 69 14.48 0.93 -19.56
C GLY A 69 12.97 1.10 -19.69
N VAL A 70 12.40 2.24 -19.32
CA VAL A 70 10.98 2.56 -19.58
C VAL A 70 10.87 3.88 -20.36
N THR A 71 10.09 3.86 -21.44
CA THR A 71 9.76 5.08 -22.20
C THR A 71 8.50 5.71 -21.61
N GLY A 72 8.59 6.99 -21.24
CA GLY A 72 7.47 7.76 -20.68
C GLY A 72 7.57 7.97 -19.17
N GLN A 73 6.60 8.71 -18.64
CA GLN A 73 6.50 9.00 -17.21
C GLN A 73 5.88 7.81 -16.47
N ILE A 74 6.48 7.47 -15.32
CA ILE A 74 6.01 6.36 -14.47
C ILE A 74 5.83 6.78 -13.02
N ASP A 75 4.97 6.04 -12.32
CA ASP A 75 4.85 6.14 -10.88
C ASP A 75 6.07 5.51 -10.21
N LEU A 76 6.71 6.24 -9.29
CA LEU A 76 7.80 5.72 -8.48
C LEU A 76 7.33 5.51 -7.04
N ASN A 77 7.73 4.37 -6.49
CA ASN A 77 7.24 3.89 -5.21
C ASN A 77 8.40 3.38 -4.36
N VAL A 78 8.26 3.51 -3.05
CA VAL A 78 9.16 2.90 -2.06
C VAL A 78 8.39 2.07 -1.06
N PHE A 79 9.02 1.02 -0.56
CA PHE A 79 8.55 0.22 0.56
C PHE A 79 9.01 0.86 1.89
N ALA A 80 8.16 0.80 2.92
CA ALA A 80 8.49 1.24 4.26
C ALA A 80 9.38 0.21 4.98
N GLY A 81 10.69 0.25 4.74
CA GLY A 81 11.66 -0.59 5.45
C GLY A 81 12.91 -0.88 4.65
N SER A 82 13.75 -1.74 5.23
CA SER A 82 14.94 -2.29 4.57
C SER A 82 14.59 -3.43 3.61
N GLU A 83 15.58 -3.88 2.83
CA GLU A 83 15.46 -5.10 2.02
C GLU A 83 15.16 -6.35 2.87
N ALA A 84 15.73 -6.44 4.07
CA ALA A 84 15.42 -7.53 5.00
C ALA A 84 13.95 -7.48 5.46
N ASP A 85 13.42 -6.30 5.73
CA ASP A 85 12.00 -6.10 6.06
C ASP A 85 11.09 -6.47 4.89
N TRP A 86 11.51 -6.15 3.66
CA TRP A 86 10.81 -6.52 2.44
C TRP A 86 10.68 -8.05 2.29
N HIS A 87 11.78 -8.79 2.43
CA HIS A 87 11.74 -10.25 2.36
C HIS A 87 10.87 -10.87 3.46
N LYS A 88 10.91 -10.32 4.68
CA LYS A 88 10.03 -10.72 5.78
C LYS A 88 8.57 -10.43 5.47
N TRP A 89 8.28 -9.28 4.86
CA TRP A 89 6.92 -8.89 4.46
C TRP A 89 6.37 -9.81 3.36
N ILE A 90 7.17 -10.12 2.33
CA ILE A 90 6.79 -11.11 1.30
C ILE A 90 6.53 -12.47 1.93
N GLY A 91 7.43 -12.96 2.78
CA GLY A 91 7.30 -14.27 3.41
C GLY A 91 5.99 -14.43 4.18
N ARG A 92 5.53 -13.36 4.85
CA ARG A 92 4.26 -13.33 5.58
C ARG A 92 3.04 -13.22 4.67
N ASN A 93 3.10 -12.37 3.64
CA ASN A 93 1.91 -11.98 2.87
C ASN A 93 1.71 -12.80 1.59
N VAL A 94 2.76 -13.44 1.05
CA VAL A 94 2.69 -14.21 -0.21
C VAL A 94 2.58 -15.72 0.05
N ARG A 95 3.24 -16.25 1.08
CA ARG A 95 3.25 -17.72 1.36
C ARG A 95 2.06 -18.21 2.20
N GLY A 96 1.38 -17.33 2.94
CA GLY A 96 0.24 -17.70 3.80
C GLY A 96 -1.04 -18.10 3.06
N ALA A 97 -1.24 -17.64 1.82
CA ALA A 97 -2.44 -17.94 1.03
C ALA A 97 -2.46 -19.35 0.43
N ALA A 98 -1.30 -20.02 0.35
CA ALA A 98 -1.20 -21.37 -0.20
C ALA A 98 -1.66 -22.47 0.79
N VAL A 99 -1.73 -22.17 2.09
CA VAL A 99 -2.01 -23.17 3.14
C VAL A 99 -3.51 -23.27 3.47
N ALA A 100 -4.34 -22.32 3.02
CA ALA A 100 -5.79 -22.34 3.24
C ALA A 100 -6.57 -23.11 2.16
N ARG A 101 -5.94 -24.11 1.52
CA ARG A 101 -6.59 -25.07 0.61
C ARG A 101 -6.56 -26.45 1.25
N ASN A 102 -7.47 -26.73 2.17
CA ASN A 102 -7.90 -28.07 2.58
C ASN A 102 -9.36 -27.98 3.02
#